data_AF-A0A7X6UNG4-F1
#
_entry.id   AF-A0A7X6UNG4-F1
#
_cell.length_a   1.000
_cell.length_b   1.000
_cell.length_c   1.000
_cell.angle_alpha   90.00
_cell.angle_beta   90.00
_cell.angle_gamma   90.00
#
_symmetry.space_group_name_H-M   'P 1'
#
loop_
_entity.id
_entity.type
_entity.pdbx_description
1 polymer ?
#
loop_
_entity_poly.entity_id
_entity_poly.type
_entity_poly.pdbx_seq_one_letter_code
_entity_poly.pdbx_strand_id
1 'polypeptide(L)'
;MKQKVSIFCLTALAFALFAGGCAFTRIQKLSGAEFIEHARQMNVLSSFSWTSYIGSTAERVYLEYAYPASTGKGTRTTVYWTNLTELPEEIANKIRATPAHDKSWYSDDTEE
;
A
#
# COMPACT_ATOMS: atom_id res chain seq x y z
N MET A 1 -26.14 -40.53 15.12
CA MET A 1 -26.82 -39.22 14.96
C MET A 1 -25.83 -38.27 14.28
N LYS A 2 -26.06 -37.89 13.02
CA LYS A 2 -25.15 -37.00 12.27
C LYS A 2 -25.62 -35.55 12.46
N GLN A 3 -24.86 -34.79 13.23
CA GLN A 3 -25.10 -33.38 13.52
C GLN A 3 -24.87 -32.57 12.23
N LYS A 4 -25.96 -32.11 11.61
CA LYS A 4 -25.91 -31.19 10.47
C LYS A 4 -25.48 -29.82 11.00
N VAL A 5 -24.17 -29.56 11.03
CA VAL A 5 -23.64 -28.21 11.28
C VAL A 5 -24.07 -27.35 10.09
N SER A 6 -25.06 -26.49 10.35
CA SER A 6 -25.69 -25.65 9.34
C SER A 6 -24.65 -24.67 8.77
N ILE A 7 -24.40 -24.80 7.46
CA ILE A 7 -23.49 -23.97 6.65
C ILE A 7 -23.76 -22.46 6.83
N PHE A 8 -24.98 -22.09 7.22
CA PHE A 8 -25.39 -20.72 7.50
C PHE A 8 -24.67 -20.06 8.70
N CYS A 9 -24.20 -20.81 9.69
CA CYS A 9 -23.43 -20.23 10.80
C CYS A 9 -21.97 -19.93 10.42
N LEU A 10 -21.39 -20.71 9.50
CA LEU A 10 -20.01 -20.53 9.05
C LEU A 10 -19.86 -19.28 8.15
N THR A 11 -20.87 -18.97 7.35
CA THR A 11 -20.85 -17.79 6.48
C THR A 11 -21.03 -16.48 7.25
N ALA A 12 -21.88 -16.46 8.28
CA ALA A 12 -22.08 -15.28 9.12
C ALA A 12 -20.81 -14.90 9.91
N LEU A 13 -20.04 -15.89 10.38
CA LEU A 13 -18.80 -15.65 11.12
C LEU A 13 -17.68 -15.11 10.20
N ALA A 14 -17.64 -15.55 8.94
CA ALA A 14 -16.68 -15.06 7.95
C ALA A 14 -16.94 -13.58 7.55
N PHE A 15 -18.21 -13.17 7.43
CA PHE A 15 -18.57 -11.77 7.14
C PHE A 15 -18.27 -10.82 8.32
N ALA A 16 -18.46 -11.28 9.56
CA ALA A 16 -18.15 -10.48 10.75
C ALA A 16 -16.64 -10.20 10.90
N LEU A 17 -15.79 -11.14 10.48
CA LEU A 17 -14.33 -10.94 10.48
C LEU A 17 -13.85 -10.02 9.35
N PHE A 18 -14.58 -9.97 8.22
CA PHE A 18 -14.22 -9.12 7.08
C PHE A 18 -14.61 -7.64 7.29
N ALA A 19 -15.72 -7.38 7.99
CA ALA A 19 -16.23 -6.03 8.19
C ALA A 19 -15.38 -5.16 9.15
N GLY A 20 -14.54 -5.76 10.00
CA GLY A 20 -13.72 -5.01 10.96
C GLY A 20 -12.39 -4.49 10.39
N GLY A 21 -11.88 -5.09 9.31
CA GLY A 21 -10.52 -4.82 8.81
C GLY A 21 -10.40 -3.69 7.79
N CYS A 22 -11.46 -3.37 7.05
CA CYS A 22 -11.40 -2.38 5.96
C CYS A 22 -11.65 -0.92 6.39
N ALA A 23 -12.02 -0.66 7.65
CA ALA A 23 -12.45 0.66 8.11
C ALA A 23 -11.30 1.68 8.31
N PHE A 24 -10.04 1.28 8.13
CA PHE A 24 -8.86 2.12 8.43
C PHE A 24 -7.94 2.39 7.23
N THR A 25 -8.31 1.95 6.03
CA THR A 25 -7.52 2.21 4.81
C THR A 25 -8.06 3.42 4.07
N ARG A 26 -7.25 4.49 3.97
CA ARG A 26 -7.54 5.66 3.14
C ARG A 26 -6.86 5.51 1.78
N ILE A 27 -7.49 5.99 0.71
CA ILE A 27 -6.85 6.11 -0.61
C ILE A 27 -6.70 7.60 -0.92
N GLN A 28 -5.51 8.05 -1.32
CA GLN A 28 -5.22 9.45 -1.58
C GLN A 28 -4.42 9.61 -2.87
N LYS A 29 -4.88 10.52 -3.75
CA LYS A 29 -4.11 10.94 -4.91
C LYS A 29 -3.05 11.95 -4.47
N LEU A 30 -1.82 11.79 -4.94
CA LEU A 30 -0.72 12.74 -4.80
C LEU A 30 -0.30 13.29 -6.15
N SER A 31 0.33 14.46 -6.15
CA SER A 31 1.14 14.89 -7.29
C SER A 31 2.37 13.99 -7.46
N GLY A 32 2.97 13.97 -8.65
CA GLY A 32 4.19 13.19 -8.89
C GLY A 32 5.34 13.53 -7.93
N ALA A 33 5.52 14.82 -7.61
CA ALA A 33 6.56 15.27 -6.69
C ALA A 33 6.33 14.79 -5.24
N GLU A 34 5.10 14.92 -4.72
CA GLU A 34 4.74 14.41 -3.39
C GLU A 34 4.86 12.88 -3.33
N PHE A 35 4.49 12.19 -4.42
CA PHE A 35 4.61 10.74 -4.49
C PHE A 35 6.07 10.28 -4.38
N ILE A 36 7.00 10.96 -5.07
CA ILE A 36 8.44 10.70 -4.98
C ILE A 36 8.96 10.94 -3.56
N GLU A 37 8.50 11.99 -2.90
CA GLU A 37 8.88 12.29 -1.52
C GLU A 37 8.48 11.15 -0.57
N HIS A 38 7.26 10.62 -0.71
CA HIS A 38 6.82 9.45 0.04
C HIS A 38 7.55 8.17 -0.37
N ALA A 39 7.87 8.00 -1.64
CA ALA A 39 8.66 6.87 -2.13
C ALA A 39 10.05 6.83 -1.47
N ARG A 40 10.68 7.99 -1.20
CA ARG A 40 11.95 8.06 -0.46
C ARG A 40 11.89 7.48 0.93
N GLN A 41 10.72 7.56 1.56
CA GLN A 41 10.51 6.96 2.88
C GLN A 41 10.52 5.43 2.85
N MET A 42 10.44 4.77 1.69
CA MET A 42 10.59 3.30 1.59
C MET A 42 11.98 2.82 2.03
N ASN A 43 13.00 3.66 1.88
CA ASN A 43 14.38 3.34 2.24
C ASN A 43 14.71 3.73 3.70
N VAL A 44 13.81 4.47 4.36
CA VAL A 44 13.98 4.89 5.75
C VAL A 44 13.31 3.86 6.67
N LEU A 45 14.12 2.99 7.28
CA LEU A 45 13.63 2.05 8.29
C LEU A 45 13.24 2.80 9.56
N SER A 46 11.93 3.02 9.76
CA SER A 46 11.36 3.53 11.01
C SER A 46 10.63 2.42 11.75
N SER A 47 10.83 2.30 13.07
CA SER A 47 10.07 1.35 13.91
C SER A 47 8.60 1.76 14.06
N PHE A 48 8.23 2.98 13.65
CA PHE A 48 6.90 3.54 13.81
C PHE A 48 6.14 3.74 12.51
N SER A 49 6.74 3.61 11.33
CA SER A 49 6.00 3.74 10.07
C SER A 49 6.71 2.99 8.97
N TRP A 50 5.96 2.47 8.01
CA TRP A 50 6.54 1.90 6.79
C TRP A 50 5.87 2.47 5.57
N THR A 51 6.66 2.66 4.52
CA THR A 51 6.18 2.86 3.16
C THR A 51 6.59 1.65 2.33
N SER A 52 5.70 1.13 1.49
CA SER A 52 6.02 0.05 0.56
C SER A 52 5.39 0.28 -0.80
N TYR A 53 6.11 -0.11 -1.84
CA TYR A 53 5.55 -0.23 -3.17
C TYR A 53 4.62 -1.43 -3.25
N ILE A 54 3.39 -1.20 -3.69
CA ILE A 54 2.37 -2.25 -3.81
C ILE A 54 2.05 -2.62 -5.26
N GLY A 55 2.45 -1.79 -6.23
CA GLY A 55 2.27 -2.09 -7.65
C GLY A 55 2.00 -0.88 -8.53
N SER A 56 1.86 -1.13 -9.82
CA SER A 56 1.48 -0.17 -10.83
C SER A 56 0.50 -0.78 -11.84
N THR A 57 -0.22 0.08 -12.54
CA THR A 57 -0.99 -0.24 -13.74
C THR A 57 -0.37 0.50 -14.93
N ALA A 58 -0.98 0.40 -16.12
CA ALA A 58 -0.52 1.14 -17.29
C ALA A 58 -0.48 2.67 -17.08
N GLU A 59 -1.31 3.21 -16.18
CA GLU A 59 -1.48 4.64 -15.98
C GLU A 59 -1.08 5.14 -14.59
N ARG A 60 -1.08 4.26 -13.58
CA ARG A 60 -0.96 4.66 -12.18
C ARG A 60 0.09 3.85 -11.44
N VAL A 61 0.65 4.45 -10.40
CA VAL A 61 1.54 3.78 -9.46
C VAL A 61 1.01 3.94 -8.05
N TYR A 62 1.28 2.97 -7.18
CA TYR A 62 0.73 2.91 -5.83
C TYR A 62 1.80 2.66 -4.77
N LEU A 63 1.68 3.39 -3.66
CA LEU A 63 2.42 3.15 -2.43
C LEU A 63 1.44 2.87 -1.30
N GLU A 64 1.79 1.94 -0.43
CA GLU A 64 1.18 1.80 0.88
C GLU A 64 2.05 2.51 1.90
N TYR A 65 1.45 3.43 2.66
CA TYR A 65 2.03 4.00 3.86
C TYR A 65 1.22 3.56 5.06
N ALA A 66 1.88 3.08 6.11
CA ALA A 66 1.20 2.71 7.33
C ALA A 66 1.95 3.16 8.58
N TYR A 67 1.17 3.45 9.62
CA TYR A 67 1.65 3.96 10.89
C TYR A 67 0.70 3.53 12.04
N PRO A 68 1.18 3.37 13.28
CA PRO A 68 0.35 3.01 14.41
C PRO A 68 -0.60 4.16 14.72
N ALA A 69 -1.88 3.85 14.93
CA ALA A 69 -2.83 4.85 15.41
C ALA A 69 -2.45 5.28 16.83
N SER A 70 -2.36 6.59 17.05
CA SER A 70 -2.04 7.21 18.35
C SER A 70 -3.00 6.86 19.49
N THR A 71 -4.14 6.21 19.20
CA THR A 71 -5.22 5.93 20.17
C THR A 71 -5.49 4.44 20.38
N GLY A 72 -4.54 3.56 20.06
CA GLY A 72 -4.66 2.12 20.30
C GLY A 72 -5.64 1.38 19.37
N LYS A 73 -6.12 2.05 18.30
CA LYS A 73 -7.09 1.52 17.33
C LYS A 73 -6.46 0.70 16.18
N GLY A 74 -5.26 0.16 16.37
CA GLY A 74 -4.52 -0.60 15.36
C GLY A 74 -3.69 0.28 14.41
N THR A 75 -3.18 -0.31 13.33
CA THR A 75 -2.43 0.38 12.28
C THR A 75 -3.37 1.15 11.36
N ARG A 76 -3.05 2.41 11.05
CA ARG A 76 -3.69 3.15 9.97
C ARG A 76 -2.89 3.00 8.69
N THR A 77 -3.59 2.70 7.61
CA THR A 77 -2.99 2.50 6.29
C THR A 77 -3.52 3.55 5.33
N THR A 78 -2.65 4.15 4.53
CA THR A 78 -2.99 5.04 3.44
C THR A 78 -2.35 4.52 2.16
N VAL A 79 -3.16 4.31 1.13
CA VAL A 79 -2.69 4.00 -0.22
C VAL A 79 -2.56 5.31 -0.99
N TYR A 80 -1.33 5.72 -1.25
CA TYR A 80 -1.03 6.82 -2.14
C TYR A 80 -1.01 6.35 -3.57
N TRP A 81 -1.52 7.17 -4.49
CA TRP A 81 -1.38 6.92 -5.92
C TRP A 81 -1.14 8.20 -6.69
N THR A 82 -0.43 8.08 -7.81
CA THR A 82 -0.28 9.15 -8.80
C THR A 82 -0.31 8.58 -10.21
N ASN A 83 -0.46 9.45 -11.21
CA ASN A 83 -0.35 9.02 -12.60
C ASN A 83 1.13 8.85 -12.96
N LEU A 84 1.47 7.82 -13.74
CA LEU A 84 2.82 7.60 -14.24
C LEU A 84 3.32 8.76 -15.12
N THR A 85 2.41 9.49 -15.76
CA THR A 85 2.72 10.69 -16.55
C THR A 85 3.07 11.92 -15.72
N GLU A 86 2.73 11.90 -14.42
CA GLU A 86 3.11 12.97 -13.48
C GLU A 86 4.52 12.73 -12.91
N LEU A 87 5.13 11.57 -13.17
CA LEU A 87 6.48 11.24 -12.74
C LEU A 87 7.52 11.62 -13.81
N PRO A 88 8.78 11.88 -13.41
CA PRO A 88 9.91 11.92 -14.32
C PRO A 88 9.97 10.64 -15.16
N GLU A 89 10.26 10.79 -16.45
CA GLU A 89 10.23 9.69 -17.42
C GLU A 89 11.14 8.51 -17.01
N GLU A 90 12.31 8.80 -16.43
CA GLU A 90 13.24 7.81 -15.92
C GLU A 90 12.58 6.91 -14.85
N ILE A 91 11.92 7.52 -13.87
CA ILE A 91 11.25 6.81 -12.78
C ILE A 91 10.05 6.03 -13.32
N ALA A 92 9.26 6.63 -14.22
CA ALA A 92 8.12 5.97 -14.83
C ALA A 92 8.56 4.72 -15.63
N ASN A 93 9.68 4.79 -16.33
CA ASN A 93 10.24 3.67 -17.08
C ASN A 93 10.79 2.58 -16.16
N LYS A 94 11.48 2.94 -15.07
CA LYS A 94 11.89 1.98 -14.02
C LYS A 94 10.66 1.24 -13.49
N ILE A 95 9.61 1.95 -13.06
CA ILE A 95 8.37 1.34 -12.53
C ILE A 95 7.71 0.38 -13.53
N ARG A 96 7.70 0.72 -14.83
CA ARG A 96 7.13 -0.14 -15.89
C ARG A 96 7.96 -1.40 -16.13
N ALA A 97 9.28 -1.31 -15.97
CA ALA A 97 10.20 -2.43 -16.11
C ALA A 97 10.22 -3.33 -14.85
N THR A 98 9.82 -2.77 -13.70
CA THR A 98 9.82 -3.47 -12.42
C THR A 98 8.58 -4.36 -12.25
N PRO A 99 8.74 -5.66 -11.95
CA PRO A 99 7.63 -6.54 -11.61
C PRO A 99 6.81 -6.00 -10.41
N ALA A 100 5.52 -6.34 -10.36
CA ALA A 100 4.70 -6.03 -9.18
C ALA A 100 5.37 -6.58 -7.91
N HIS A 101 5.42 -5.76 -6.85
CA HIS A 101 6.04 -6.04 -5.54
C HIS A 101 7.57 -5.92 -5.42
N ASP A 102 8.31 -5.58 -6.48
CA ASP A 102 9.73 -5.28 -6.34
C ASP A 102 9.95 -3.79 -5.98
N LYS A 103 10.65 -3.56 -4.87
CA LYS A 103 10.92 -2.22 -4.30
C LYS A 103 12.11 -1.53 -4.96
N SER A 104 12.84 -2.23 -5.83
CA SER A 104 14.08 -1.76 -6.47
C SER A 104 13.90 -0.56 -7.40
N TRP A 105 12.67 -0.25 -7.85
CA TRP A 105 12.45 0.90 -8.75
C TRP A 105 12.80 2.24 -8.12
N TYR A 106 12.82 2.31 -6.79
CA TYR A 106 13.23 3.46 -6.00
C TYR A 106 14.42 3.10 -5.10
N SER A 107 15.48 2.56 -5.69
CA SER A 107 16.80 2.62 -5.05
C SER A 107 17.32 4.05 -5.21
N ASP A 108 17.68 4.66 -4.08
CA ASP A 108 18.43 5.92 -4.08
C ASP A 108 19.84 5.57 -4.54
N ASP A 109 20.04 5.44 -5.86
CA ASP A 109 21.35 5.17 -6.46
C ASP A 109 22.29 6.39 -6.33
N THR A 110 21.82 7.47 -5.71
CA THR A 110 22.59 8.65 -5.31
C THR A 110 23.35 8.38 -4.00
N GLU A 111 24.25 7.38 -4.03
CA GLU A 111 25.48 7.46 -3.25
C GLU A 111 26.51 8.24 -4.09
N GLU A 112 26.55 9.56 -3.90
CA GLU A 112 27.70 10.40 -4.27
C GLU A 112 28.16 11.24 -3.07
#